data_AF-A0A3F3A1I5-F1
#
_entry.id   AF-A0A3F3A1I5-F1
#
_cell.length_a   1.000
_cell.length_b   1.000
_cell.length_c   1.000
_cell.angle_alpha   90.00
_cell.angle_beta   90.00
_cell.angle_gamma   90.00
#
_symmetry.space_group_name_H-M   'P 1'
#
loop_
_entity.id
_entity.type
_entity.pdbx_description
1 polymer ?
#
loop_
_entity_poly.entity_id
_entity_poly.type
_entity_poly.pdbx_seq_one_letter_code
_entity_poly.pdbx_strand_id
1 'polypeptide(L)'
;MKNFDFGNLKYNYVAVHCNSQSELDNFIKQCEENDIIVGPDRQFDKNYGYIIVDSERLYCDYAAALKNEDYEIIEWEIENLKKDKEYSIQDILNMQEELEFIGSNGLPYKIKNGYLCVYFVKENKWEESGNSIQEILNMTFTLRYKDKKVSFEEAIQAYLKSKDIKCIWNDETIIYSDGFLDSDNDKLTMGQILKGEWYIKEGLNG
;
A
#
# COMPACT_ATOMS: atom_id res chain seq x y z
N MET A 1 -7.49 -11.73 1.09
CA MET A 1 -8.93 -11.55 0.91
C MET A 1 -9.55 -10.87 2.13
N LYS A 2 -10.28 -9.76 1.98
CA LYS A 2 -11.01 -9.12 3.09
C LYS A 2 -12.34 -9.84 3.31
N ASN A 3 -12.70 -10.12 4.56
CA ASN A 3 -13.97 -10.76 4.94
C ASN A 3 -14.17 -12.19 4.41
N PHE A 4 -13.10 -12.97 4.23
CA PHE A 4 -13.25 -14.40 3.96
C PHE A 4 -13.88 -15.10 5.17
N ASP A 5 -14.91 -15.91 4.94
CA ASP A 5 -15.61 -16.64 5.99
C ASP A 5 -14.88 -17.95 6.32
N PHE A 6 -13.96 -17.88 7.29
CA PHE A 6 -13.25 -19.06 7.81
C PHE A 6 -14.18 -20.07 8.50
N GLY A 7 -15.38 -19.66 8.92
CA GLY A 7 -16.40 -20.59 9.41
C GLY A 7 -16.93 -21.47 8.27
N ASN A 8 -17.20 -20.86 7.11
CA ASN A 8 -17.61 -21.59 5.91
C ASN A 8 -16.54 -22.62 5.48
N LEU A 9 -15.26 -22.23 5.53
CA LEU A 9 -14.13 -23.14 5.26
C LEU A 9 -14.05 -24.33 6.23
N LYS A 10 -14.40 -24.13 7.52
CA LYS A 10 -14.32 -25.18 8.56
C LYS A 10 -15.46 -26.20 8.48
N TYR A 11 -16.63 -25.79 8.00
CA TYR A 11 -17.86 -26.55 8.19
C TYR A 11 -18.64 -26.87 6.91
N ASN A 12 -18.18 -26.41 5.74
CA ASN A 12 -18.81 -26.69 4.46
C ASN A 12 -17.79 -27.24 3.44
N TYR A 13 -18.31 -27.78 2.34
CA TYR A 13 -17.52 -28.29 1.20
C TYR A 13 -16.88 -27.13 0.42
N VAL A 14 -15.95 -26.42 1.05
CA VAL A 14 -15.21 -25.30 0.48
C VAL A 14 -13.73 -25.64 0.46
N ALA A 15 -13.09 -25.42 -0.68
CA ALA A 15 -11.65 -25.50 -0.83
C ALA A 15 -11.11 -24.16 -1.33
N VAL A 16 -9.95 -23.78 -0.80
CA VAL A 16 -9.25 -22.57 -1.23
C VAL A 16 -8.16 -22.95 -2.21
N HIS A 17 -8.09 -22.32 -3.38
CA HIS A 17 -7.07 -22.55 -4.38
C HIS A 17 -6.12 -21.35 -4.45
N CYS A 18 -4.81 -21.59 -4.50
CA CYS A 18 -3.80 -20.53 -4.62
C CYS A 18 -3.06 -20.70 -5.95
N ASN A 19 -2.84 -19.61 -6.68
CA ASN A 19 -2.16 -19.57 -7.98
C ASN A 19 -0.68 -19.16 -7.87
N SER A 20 -0.23 -18.72 -6.70
CA SER A 20 1.15 -18.34 -6.43
C SER A 20 1.61 -18.75 -5.03
N GLN A 21 2.93 -18.85 -4.82
CA GLN A 21 3.51 -19.06 -3.48
C GLN A 21 3.13 -17.92 -2.53
N SER A 22 3.07 -16.68 -3.02
CA SER A 22 2.64 -15.53 -2.22
C SER A 22 1.20 -15.64 -1.72
N GLU A 23 0.30 -16.17 -2.55
CA GLU A 23 -1.11 -16.39 -2.16
C GLU A 23 -1.19 -17.47 -1.09
N LEU A 24 -0.43 -18.55 -1.27
CA LEU A 24 -0.33 -19.62 -0.29
C LEU A 24 0.20 -19.13 1.07
N ASP A 25 1.31 -18.38 1.06
CA ASP A 25 1.90 -17.85 2.28
C ASP A 25 0.92 -16.90 3.01
N ASN A 26 0.21 -16.07 2.24
CA ASN A 26 -0.81 -15.17 2.79
C ASN A 26 -2.00 -15.94 3.39
N PHE A 27 -2.50 -16.95 2.68
CA PHE A 27 -3.59 -17.79 3.13
C PHE A 27 -3.24 -18.56 4.41
N ILE A 28 -2.07 -19.21 4.45
CA ILE A 28 -1.55 -19.91 5.63
C ILE A 28 -1.48 -18.97 6.83
N LYS A 29 -0.98 -17.75 6.64
CA LYS A 29 -0.94 -16.76 7.71
C LYS A 29 -2.34 -16.42 8.24
N GLN A 30 -3.32 -16.23 7.36
CA GLN A 30 -4.69 -15.97 7.82
C GLN A 30 -5.33 -17.19 8.50
N CYS A 31 -4.99 -18.41 8.07
CA CYS A 31 -5.40 -19.63 8.77
C CYS A 31 -4.84 -19.67 10.20
N GLU A 32 -3.55 -19.38 10.38
CA GLU A 32 -2.91 -19.29 11.70
C GLU A 32 -3.58 -18.21 12.58
N GLU A 33 -3.94 -17.05 12.01
CA GLU A 33 -4.67 -15.96 12.71
C GLU A 33 -6.13 -16.33 13.08
N ASN A 34 -6.70 -17.38 12.49
CA ASN A 34 -8.07 -17.87 12.72
C ASN A 34 -8.12 -19.26 13.39
N ASP A 35 -7.09 -19.58 14.17
CA ASP A 35 -6.95 -20.81 14.96
C ASP A 35 -7.07 -22.10 14.12
N ILE A 36 -6.52 -22.10 12.89
CA ILE A 36 -6.41 -23.29 12.04
C ILE A 36 -4.98 -23.80 12.10
N ILE A 37 -4.82 -25.08 12.45
CA ILE A 37 -3.52 -25.76 12.54
C ILE A 37 -3.00 -25.99 11.13
N VAL A 38 -1.83 -25.44 10.81
CA VAL A 38 -1.16 -25.62 9.52
C VAL A 38 0.03 -26.58 9.66
N GLY A 39 0.18 -27.50 8.70
CA GLY A 39 1.26 -28.48 8.68
C GLY A 39 2.64 -27.89 8.34
N PRO A 40 3.72 -28.69 8.51
CA PRO A 40 5.08 -28.26 8.17
C PRO A 40 5.35 -28.18 6.66
N ASP A 41 4.58 -28.90 5.84
CA ASP A 41 4.75 -28.93 4.39
C ASP A 41 4.00 -27.76 3.75
N ARG A 42 4.76 -26.73 3.36
CA ARG A 42 4.26 -25.45 2.81
C ARG A 42 4.65 -25.25 1.34
N GLN A 43 4.94 -26.33 0.63
CA GLN A 43 5.40 -26.24 -0.75
C GLN A 43 4.21 -25.93 -1.67
N PHE A 44 4.32 -24.83 -2.41
CA PHE A 44 3.33 -24.46 -3.40
C PHE A 44 3.25 -25.48 -4.55
N ASP A 45 2.03 -25.93 -4.83
CA ASP A 45 1.65 -26.58 -6.08
C ASP A 45 0.34 -25.96 -6.58
N LYS A 46 0.36 -25.48 -7.82
CA LYS A 46 -0.77 -24.84 -8.51
C LYS A 46 -1.95 -25.77 -8.79
N ASN A 47 -1.82 -27.06 -8.51
CA ASN A 47 -2.88 -28.05 -8.73
C ASN A 47 -3.62 -28.41 -7.43
N TYR A 48 -3.21 -27.85 -6.28
CA TYR A 48 -3.80 -28.16 -4.99
C TYR A 48 -4.84 -27.14 -4.54
N GLY A 49 -5.94 -27.67 -4.00
CA GLY A 49 -6.88 -26.93 -3.16
C GLY A 49 -6.66 -27.27 -1.69
N TYR A 50 -6.89 -26.30 -0.83
CA TYR A 50 -6.71 -26.40 0.62
C TYR A 50 -8.07 -26.48 1.31
N ILE A 51 -8.24 -27.48 2.17
CA ILE A 51 -9.48 -27.79 2.88
C ILE A 51 -9.21 -27.99 4.37
N ILE A 52 -10.26 -27.96 5.19
CA ILE A 52 -10.17 -28.34 6.61
C ILE A 52 -10.93 -29.65 6.79
N VAL A 53 -10.20 -30.70 7.14
CA VAL A 53 -10.79 -32.00 7.52
C VAL A 53 -10.75 -32.07 9.04
N ASP A 54 -11.90 -32.39 9.65
CA ASP A 54 -12.06 -32.53 11.11
C ASP A 54 -11.85 -31.24 11.92
N SER A 55 -12.21 -30.09 11.35
CA SER A 55 -12.41 -28.77 12.01
C SER A 55 -11.18 -28.04 12.60
N GLU A 56 -10.00 -28.65 12.61
CA GLU A 56 -8.83 -28.03 13.25
C GLU A 56 -7.60 -27.89 12.34
N ARG A 57 -7.46 -28.71 11.29
CA ARG A 57 -6.22 -28.77 10.52
C ARG A 57 -6.42 -28.51 9.03
N LEU A 58 -5.53 -27.70 8.47
CA LEU A 58 -5.45 -27.47 7.03
C LEU A 58 -4.81 -28.68 6.33
N TYR A 59 -5.48 -29.17 5.31
CA TYR A 59 -5.03 -30.21 4.40
C TYR A 59 -5.02 -29.68 2.96
N CYS A 60 -4.32 -30.38 2.08
CA CYS A 60 -4.40 -30.14 0.64
C CYS A 60 -4.71 -31.43 -0.11
N ASP A 61 -5.43 -31.29 -1.21
CA ASP A 61 -5.64 -32.34 -2.20
C ASP A 61 -5.68 -31.69 -3.60
N TYR A 62 -5.65 -32.51 -4.65
CA TYR A 62 -5.81 -32.04 -6.02
C TYR A 62 -7.15 -31.31 -6.19
N ALA A 63 -7.10 -30.05 -6.64
CA ALA A 63 -8.28 -29.24 -6.88
C ALA A 63 -9.26 -29.90 -7.86
N ALA A 64 -8.75 -30.70 -8.80
CA ALA A 64 -9.56 -31.50 -9.71
C ALA A 64 -10.32 -32.63 -9.00
N ALA A 65 -9.72 -33.27 -7.99
CA ALA A 65 -10.39 -34.30 -7.19
C ALA A 65 -11.47 -33.66 -6.29
N LEU A 66 -11.15 -32.55 -5.63
CA LEU A 66 -12.09 -31.80 -4.79
C LEU A 66 -13.33 -31.34 -5.59
N LYS A 67 -13.15 -30.87 -6.83
CA LYS A 67 -14.27 -30.55 -7.73
C LYS A 67 -15.17 -31.74 -8.03
N ASN A 68 -14.61 -32.96 -8.13
CA ASN A 68 -15.40 -34.18 -8.34
C ASN A 68 -16.14 -34.62 -7.06
N GLU A 69 -15.71 -34.14 -5.90
CA GLU A 69 -16.35 -34.35 -4.59
C GLU A 69 -17.28 -33.20 -4.20
N ASP A 70 -17.71 -32.39 -5.17
CA ASP A 70 -18.64 -31.26 -5.01
C ASP A 70 -18.15 -30.15 -4.07
N TYR A 71 -16.83 -29.99 -3.90
CA TYR A 71 -16.27 -28.81 -3.23
C TYR A 71 -16.42 -27.56 -4.09
N GLU A 72 -16.91 -26.48 -3.47
CA GLU A 72 -16.79 -25.12 -3.99
C GLU A 72 -15.33 -24.70 -3.93
N ILE A 73 -14.75 -24.38 -5.08
CA ILE A 73 -13.37 -23.88 -5.16
C ILE A 73 -13.38 -22.36 -5.17
N ILE A 74 -12.81 -21.77 -4.13
CA ILE A 74 -12.61 -20.32 -4.00
C ILE A 74 -11.16 -20.01 -4.31
N GLU A 75 -10.93 -19.15 -5.31
CA GLU A 75 -9.59 -18.65 -5.61
C GLU A 75 -9.15 -17.66 -4.53
N TRP A 76 -7.98 -17.90 -3.93
CA TRP A 76 -7.42 -17.03 -2.91
C TRP A 76 -6.78 -15.82 -3.56
N GLU A 77 -7.40 -14.67 -3.39
CA GLU A 77 -6.81 -13.42 -3.80
C GLU A 77 -6.19 -12.73 -2.57
N ILE A 78 -4.89 -12.46 -2.66
CA ILE A 78 -4.28 -11.48 -1.76
C ILE A 78 -4.91 -10.14 -2.11
N GLU A 79 -5.56 -9.53 -1.12
CA GLU A 79 -5.91 -8.13 -1.26
C GLU A 79 -4.56 -7.40 -1.28
N ASN A 80 -4.16 -6.94 -2.46
CA ASN A 80 -2.98 -6.12 -2.61
C ASN A 80 -3.23 -4.81 -1.83
N LEU A 81 -2.90 -4.80 -0.54
CA LEU A 81 -2.77 -3.60 0.29
C LEU A 81 -1.72 -2.62 -0.29
N LYS A 82 -1.04 -3.02 -1.37
CA LYS A 82 -0.11 -2.26 -2.20
C LYS A 82 -0.61 -1.96 -3.61
N LYS A 83 -1.89 -2.13 -3.96
CA LYS A 83 -2.40 -1.33 -5.06
C LYS A 83 -2.57 0.06 -4.49
N ASP A 84 -1.60 0.93 -4.77
CA ASP A 84 -1.75 2.32 -4.37
C ASP A 84 -3.08 2.82 -4.87
N LYS A 85 -3.88 3.37 -3.94
CA LYS A 85 -5.20 3.88 -4.25
C LYS A 85 -5.08 4.74 -5.51
N GLU A 86 -5.76 4.31 -6.56
CA GLU A 86 -5.83 5.04 -7.80
C GLU A 86 -6.85 6.17 -7.60
N TYR A 87 -6.42 7.38 -7.95
CA TYR A 87 -7.20 8.60 -7.91
C TYR A 87 -7.49 9.03 -9.34
N SER A 88 -8.69 9.56 -9.57
CA SER A 88 -9.01 10.30 -10.79
C SER A 88 -8.43 11.72 -10.74
N ILE A 89 -8.41 12.42 -11.87
CA ILE A 89 -8.08 13.85 -11.89
C ILE A 89 -8.99 14.67 -10.97
N GLN A 90 -10.28 14.30 -10.85
CA GLN A 90 -11.22 15.00 -9.99
C GLN A 90 -10.88 14.80 -8.51
N ASP A 91 -10.41 13.61 -8.13
CA ASP A 91 -9.97 13.36 -6.76
C ASP A 91 -8.76 14.22 -6.42
N ILE A 92 -7.73 14.24 -7.26
CA ILE A 92 -6.49 14.97 -6.96
C ILE A 92 -6.65 16.50 -7.01
N LEU A 93 -7.58 17.03 -7.81
CA LEU A 93 -7.92 18.46 -7.82
C LEU A 93 -8.54 18.94 -6.49
N ASN A 94 -9.20 18.04 -5.76
CA ASN A 94 -9.81 18.35 -4.47
C ASN A 94 -8.83 18.15 -3.30
N MET A 95 -7.60 17.71 -3.56
CA MET A 95 -6.58 17.53 -2.54
C MET A 95 -5.75 18.81 -2.33
N GLN A 96 -4.93 18.82 -1.28
CA GLN A 96 -3.98 19.91 -1.02
C GLN A 96 -3.04 20.10 -2.21
N GLU A 97 -2.76 21.36 -2.56
CA GLU A 97 -1.69 21.70 -3.48
C GLU A 97 -0.36 21.13 -2.93
N GLU A 98 0.58 20.79 -3.82
CA GLU A 98 1.90 20.19 -3.51
C GLU A 98 1.95 18.66 -3.30
N LEU A 99 0.82 17.94 -3.27
CA LEU A 99 0.87 16.48 -3.36
C LEU A 99 1.40 16.03 -4.72
N GLU A 100 2.31 15.05 -4.70
CA GLU A 100 2.87 14.45 -5.90
C GLU A 100 2.28 13.06 -6.15
N PHE A 101 2.00 12.79 -7.41
CA PHE A 101 1.39 11.56 -7.90
C PHE A 101 2.24 10.96 -9.00
N ILE A 102 2.09 9.66 -9.23
CA ILE A 102 2.54 8.98 -10.43
C ILE A 102 1.32 8.73 -11.29
N GLY A 103 1.29 9.29 -12.51
CA GLY A 103 0.24 9.02 -13.47
C GLY A 103 0.35 7.59 -14.03
N SER A 104 -0.72 7.08 -14.62
CA SER A 104 -0.75 5.75 -15.25
C SER A 104 0.25 5.58 -16.41
N ASN A 105 0.79 6.68 -16.91
CA ASN A 105 1.89 6.72 -17.89
C ASN A 105 3.30 6.65 -17.23
N GLY A 106 3.38 6.52 -15.91
CA GLY A 106 4.61 6.43 -15.12
C GLY A 106 5.30 7.76 -14.84
N LEU A 107 4.73 8.90 -15.24
CA LEU A 107 5.33 10.22 -15.01
C LEU A 107 4.86 10.84 -13.68
N PRO A 108 5.70 11.63 -12.99
CA PRO A 108 5.26 12.37 -11.81
C PRO A 108 4.38 13.57 -12.18
N TYR A 109 3.29 13.74 -11.44
CA TYR A 109 2.32 14.83 -11.58
C TYR A 109 2.06 15.53 -10.25
N LYS A 110 1.63 16.79 -10.30
CA LYS A 110 1.05 17.52 -9.16
C LYS A 110 0.08 18.59 -9.60
N ILE A 111 -0.75 19.07 -8.68
CA ILE A 111 -1.58 20.26 -8.90
C ILE A 111 -0.84 21.49 -8.38
N LYS A 112 -0.77 22.54 -9.19
CA LYS A 112 -0.20 23.85 -8.82
C LYS A 112 -1.08 24.96 -9.38
N ASN A 113 -1.64 25.82 -8.52
CA ASN A 113 -2.54 26.91 -8.92
C ASN A 113 -3.74 26.42 -9.77
N GLY A 114 -4.26 25.23 -9.46
CA GLY A 114 -5.35 24.60 -10.24
C GLY A 114 -4.94 23.96 -11.58
N TYR A 115 -3.65 23.99 -11.95
CA TYR A 115 -3.15 23.36 -13.17
C TYR A 115 -2.45 22.02 -12.86
N LEU A 116 -2.64 21.04 -13.76
CA LEU A 116 -1.91 19.79 -13.72
C LEU A 116 -0.50 20.00 -14.27
N CYS A 117 0.52 19.85 -13.44
CA CYS A 117 1.92 19.92 -13.84
C CYS A 117 2.54 18.53 -13.90
N VAL A 118 3.44 18.30 -14.85
CA VAL A 118 4.22 17.08 -15.02
C VAL A 118 5.71 17.37 -14.78
N TYR A 119 6.44 16.39 -14.23
CA TYR A 119 7.87 16.51 -13.99
C TYR A 119 8.70 16.00 -15.17
N PHE A 120 9.53 16.86 -15.75
CA PHE A 120 10.45 16.50 -16.81
C PHE A 120 11.83 16.17 -16.24
N VAL A 121 12.15 14.88 -16.15
CA VAL A 121 13.40 14.38 -15.54
C VAL A 121 14.65 14.98 -16.18
N LYS A 122 14.69 15.13 -17.52
CA LYS A 122 15.85 15.66 -18.24
C LYS A 122 16.16 17.12 -17.90
N GLU A 123 15.13 17.89 -17.55
CA GLU A 123 15.22 19.33 -17.34
C GLU A 123 15.06 19.69 -15.85
N ASN A 124 14.90 18.68 -14.99
CA ASN A 124 14.75 18.79 -13.55
C ASN A 124 13.74 19.88 -13.13
N LYS A 125 12.59 19.93 -13.82
CA LYS A 125 11.57 20.97 -13.64
C LYS A 125 10.15 20.44 -13.76
N TRP A 126 9.24 21.20 -13.16
CA TRP A 126 7.79 21.05 -13.29
C TRP A 126 7.27 22.02 -14.34
N GLU A 127 6.45 21.52 -15.26
CA GLU A 127 5.75 22.35 -16.24
C GLU A 127 4.29 21.92 -16.34
N GLU A 128 3.43 22.82 -16.82
CA GLU A 128 2.04 22.48 -17.15
C GLU A 128 2.00 21.32 -18.14
N SER A 129 1.14 20.34 -17.86
CA SER A 129 0.98 19.16 -18.68
C SER A 129 0.41 19.54 -20.05
N GLY A 130 1.08 19.10 -21.12
CA GLY A 130 0.58 19.22 -22.49
C GLY A 130 -0.46 18.16 -22.89
N ASN A 131 -0.93 17.34 -21.93
CA ASN A 131 -1.95 16.33 -22.19
C ASN A 131 -3.28 17.00 -22.55
N SER A 132 -4.00 16.42 -23.50
CA SER A 132 -5.37 16.83 -23.82
C SER A 132 -6.32 16.54 -22.65
N ILE A 133 -7.44 17.27 -22.60
CA ILE A 133 -8.49 17.05 -21.59
C ILE A 133 -8.95 15.58 -21.57
N GLN A 134 -9.11 14.97 -22.75
CA GLN A 134 -9.53 13.57 -22.85
C GLN A 134 -8.49 12.61 -22.24
N GLU A 135 -7.20 12.85 -22.45
CA GLU A 135 -6.14 12.05 -21.83
C GLU A 135 -6.12 12.23 -20.32
N ILE A 136 -6.26 13.47 -19.83
CA ILE A 136 -6.28 13.79 -18.40
C ILE A 136 -7.46 13.09 -17.69
N LEU A 137 -8.65 13.12 -18.29
CA LEU A 137 -9.85 12.49 -17.73
C LEU A 137 -9.75 10.96 -17.66
N ASN A 138 -8.97 10.35 -18.55
CA ASN A 138 -8.75 8.90 -18.59
C ASN A 138 -7.52 8.46 -17.79
N MET A 139 -6.75 9.40 -17.24
CA MET A 139 -5.56 9.11 -16.46
C MET A 139 -5.94 8.73 -15.03
N THR A 140 -5.27 7.71 -14.50
CA THR A 140 -5.30 7.39 -13.06
C THR A 140 -3.98 7.80 -12.42
N PHE A 141 -4.04 8.14 -11.14
CA PHE A 141 -2.93 8.69 -10.38
C PHE A 141 -2.74 7.90 -9.10
N THR A 142 -1.52 7.55 -8.75
CA THR A 142 -1.16 6.95 -7.46
C THR A 142 -0.30 7.92 -6.67
N LEU A 143 -0.49 8.02 -5.35
CA LEU A 143 0.22 9.02 -4.55
C LEU A 143 1.71 8.69 -4.43
N ARG A 144 2.60 9.46 -5.07
CA ARG A 144 4.04 9.16 -5.20
C ARG A 144 4.75 8.93 -3.86
N TYR A 145 4.31 9.66 -2.83
CA TYR A 145 4.82 9.52 -1.47
C TYR A 145 3.67 9.40 -0.49
N LYS A 146 3.73 8.43 0.42
CA LYS A 146 2.80 8.34 1.55
C LYS A 146 3.49 8.87 2.80
N ASP A 147 2.86 9.83 3.44
CA ASP A 147 3.27 10.29 4.76
C ASP A 147 2.93 9.20 5.78
N LYS A 148 3.96 8.57 6.34
CA LYS A 148 3.82 7.62 7.43
C LYS A 148 3.88 8.36 8.76
N LYS A 149 2.77 8.39 9.52
CA LYS A 149 2.77 8.94 10.88
C LYS A 149 3.72 8.14 11.77
N VAL A 150 4.58 8.83 12.50
CA VAL A 150 5.62 8.25 13.37
C VAL A 150 5.80 9.07 14.64
N SER A 151 6.57 8.54 15.59
CA SER A 151 7.07 9.32 16.72
C SER A 151 8.08 10.39 16.29
N PHE A 152 8.32 11.38 17.16
CA PHE A 152 9.38 12.37 16.96
C PHE A 152 10.74 11.71 16.79
N GLU A 153 11.08 10.75 17.65
CA GLU A 153 12.36 10.05 17.61
C GLU A 153 12.56 9.33 16.27
N GLU A 154 11.53 8.62 15.78
CA GLU A 154 11.57 7.95 14.48
C GLU A 154 11.71 8.94 13.31
N ALA A 155 11.02 10.08 13.38
CA ALA A 155 11.13 11.14 12.38
C ALA A 155 12.55 11.69 12.33
N ILE A 156 13.15 12.04 13.47
CA ILE A 156 14.53 12.53 13.52
C ILE A 156 15.53 11.48 13.02
N GLN A 157 15.35 10.20 13.39
CA GLN A 157 16.20 9.14 12.86
C GLN A 157 16.07 8.95 11.35
N ALA A 158 14.88 9.18 10.78
CA ALA A 158 14.66 9.17 9.34
C ALA A 158 15.30 10.39 8.66
N TYR A 159 15.16 11.57 9.27
CA TYR A 159 15.76 12.82 8.80
C TYR A 159 17.28 12.74 8.76
N LEU A 160 17.92 12.21 9.82
CA LEU A 160 19.36 11.93 9.86
C LEU A 160 19.84 10.92 8.80
N LYS A 161 18.91 10.16 8.19
CA LYS A 161 19.16 9.27 7.05
C LYS A 161 18.76 9.91 5.71
N SER A 162 18.69 11.24 5.67
CA SER A 162 18.35 12.03 4.48
C SER A 162 16.95 11.73 3.92
N LYS A 163 15.99 11.42 4.79
CA LYS A 163 14.57 11.37 4.42
C LYS A 163 13.87 12.69 4.78
N ASP A 164 12.94 13.12 3.93
CA ASP A 164 12.05 14.22 4.26
C ASP A 164 11.11 13.83 5.41
N ILE A 165 10.94 14.74 6.36
CA ILE A 165 9.96 14.60 7.45
C ILE A 165 9.02 15.80 7.50
N LYS A 166 7.81 15.57 7.97
CA LYS A 166 6.76 16.58 8.12
C LYS A 166 6.31 16.65 9.58
N CYS A 167 6.19 17.86 10.11
CA CYS A 167 5.59 18.15 11.41
C CYS A 167 4.31 18.98 11.22
N ILE A 168 3.23 18.58 11.87
CA ILE A 168 2.02 19.40 12.00
C ILE A 168 1.91 19.86 13.45
N TRP A 169 1.89 21.18 13.68
CA TRP A 169 1.72 21.76 15.01
C TRP A 169 1.02 23.12 14.91
N ASN A 170 -0.03 23.36 15.72
CA ASN A 170 -0.85 24.58 15.69
C ASN A 170 -1.38 24.94 14.27
N ASP A 171 -1.89 23.94 13.55
CA ASP A 171 -2.38 24.07 12.17
C ASP A 171 -1.31 24.48 11.14
N GLU A 172 -0.05 24.62 11.55
CA GLU A 172 1.10 24.84 10.66
C GLU A 172 1.68 23.49 10.24
N THR A 173 1.97 23.36 8.95
CA THR A 173 2.70 22.22 8.38
C THR A 173 4.10 22.66 8.02
N ILE A 174 5.10 21.98 8.57
CA ILE A 174 6.52 22.27 8.34
C ILE A 174 7.17 21.02 7.78
N ILE A 175 7.89 21.19 6.66
CA ILE A 175 8.62 20.13 5.98
C ILE A 175 10.11 20.37 6.21
N TYR A 176 10.79 19.35 6.73
CA TYR A 176 12.24 19.34 6.89
C TYR A 176 12.83 18.41 5.84
N SER A 177 13.70 18.95 4.98
CA SER A 177 14.37 18.25 3.88
C SER A 177 15.90 18.30 4.03
N ASP A 178 16.59 17.52 3.21
CA ASP A 178 18.06 17.51 3.04
C ASP A 178 18.93 16.93 4.17
N GLY A 179 18.32 16.42 5.25
CA GLY A 179 18.99 15.55 6.23
C GLY A 179 20.19 16.13 6.99
N PHE A 180 20.40 17.44 6.90
CA PHE A 180 21.43 18.17 7.64
C PHE A 180 20.79 19.37 8.34
N LEU A 181 20.75 19.31 9.68
CA LEU A 181 20.44 20.47 10.55
C LEU A 181 21.63 21.44 10.52
N ASP A 182 21.88 22.13 9.41
CA ASP A 182 23.05 23.03 9.31
C ASP A 182 22.69 24.50 9.05
N SER A 183 21.52 24.94 9.52
CA SER A 183 21.24 26.37 9.58
C SER A 183 20.49 26.78 10.84
N ASP A 184 20.82 27.96 11.36
CA ASP A 184 20.16 28.59 12.50
C ASP A 184 18.63 28.79 12.30
N ASN A 185 18.12 28.56 11.08
CA ASN A 185 16.72 28.67 10.69
C ASN A 185 15.91 27.36 10.84
N ASP A 186 16.55 26.19 11.01
CA ASP A 186 15.87 24.89 11.11
C ASP A 186 15.67 24.45 12.57
N LYS A 187 15.52 25.41 13.49
CA LYS A 187 15.38 25.12 14.92
C LYS A 187 14.01 24.55 15.24
N LEU A 188 13.99 23.26 15.55
CA LEU A 188 12.87 22.58 16.19
C LEU A 188 12.50 23.28 17.50
N THR A 189 11.26 23.71 17.62
CA THR A 189 10.73 24.28 18.86
C THR A 189 10.36 23.18 19.83
N MET A 190 10.44 23.47 21.14
CA MET A 190 9.95 22.54 22.17
C MET A 190 8.47 22.18 21.99
N GLY A 191 7.68 23.09 21.40
CA GLY A 191 6.29 22.82 21.05
C GLY A 191 6.14 21.69 20.03
N GLN A 192 6.91 21.75 18.94
CA GLN A 192 6.94 20.72 17.89
C GLN A 192 7.45 19.37 18.43
N ILE A 193 8.50 19.40 19.25
CA ILE A 193 9.08 18.17 19.83
C ILE A 193 8.06 17.44 20.72
N LEU A 194 7.34 18.17 21.57
CA LEU A 194 6.45 17.56 22.56
C LEU A 194 5.03 17.30 22.05
N LYS A 195 4.56 18.07 21.06
CA LYS A 195 3.15 18.10 20.64
C LYS A 195 2.94 18.04 19.13
N GLY A 196 4.01 18.02 18.34
CA GLY A 196 3.92 17.91 16.89
C GLY A 196 3.45 16.52 16.46
N GLU A 197 2.63 16.47 15.42
CA GLU A 197 2.36 15.23 14.71
C GLU A 197 3.40 15.02 13.61
N TRP A 198 4.18 13.95 13.73
CA TRP A 198 5.33 13.70 12.87
C TRP A 198 5.04 12.66 11.81
N TYR A 199 5.57 12.89 10.61
CA TYR A 199 5.44 11.98 9.47
C TYR A 199 6.77 11.84 8.73
N ILE A 200 7.03 10.66 8.19
CA ILE A 200 8.12 10.42 7.25
C ILE A 200 7.51 10.30 5.86
N LYS A 201 8.09 11.00 4.89
CA LYS A 201 7.72 10.85 3.49
C LYS A 201 8.33 9.54 2.97
N GLU A 202 7.53 8.48 2.90
CA GLU A 202 7.97 7.22 2.31
C GLU A 202 7.61 7.22 0.82
N GLY A 203 8.63 7.08 -0.05
CA GLY A 203 8.38 6.80 -1.46
C GLY A 203 7.63 5.49 -1.60
N LEU A 204 6.66 5.43 -2.51
CA LEU A 204 6.14 4.15 -2.96
C LEU A 204 7.28 3.39 -3.64
N ASN A 205 7.85 2.43 -2.95
CA ASN A 205 8.83 1.53 -3.54
C ASN A 205 8.14 0.69 -4.62
N GLY A 206 8.47 1.01 -5.88
CA GLY A 206 8.57 0.08 -7.03
C GLY A 206 7.30 -0.61 -7.46
#